data_AF-A0A3S4X7U2-F1
#
_entry.id   AF-A0A3S4X7U2-F1
#
_cell.length_a   1.000
_cell.length_b   1.000
_cell.length_c   1.000
_cell.angle_alpha   90.00
_cell.angle_beta   90.00
_cell.angle_gamma   90.00
#
_symmetry.space_group_name_H-M   'P 1'
#
loop_
_entity.id
_entity.type
_entity.pdbx_description
1 polymer ?
#
loop_
_entity_poly.entity_id
_entity_poly.type
_entity_poly.pdbx_seq_one_letter_code
_entity_poly.pdbx_strand_id
1 'polypeptide(L)'
;MTLSSTLTHAHDTTGLETLDPSSTPARDATHFRAIIAASQRVHDAEVELHAAVARAREAGDSWTVIGAALGVTRQAAQKRFGHSA
;
A
#
# COMPACT_ATOMS: atom_id res chain seq x y z
N MET A 1 51.57 16.03 -1.77
CA MET A 1 51.01 15.12 -2.79
C MET A 1 49.61 14.76 -2.33
N THR A 2 48.63 15.62 -2.60
CA THR A 2 47.24 15.52 -2.11
C THR A 2 46.35 15.10 -3.27
N LEU A 3 45.70 13.94 -3.14
CA LEU A 3 44.75 13.40 -4.11
C LEU A 3 43.39 14.07 -3.89
N SER A 4 43.00 14.99 -4.77
CA SER A 4 41.63 15.50 -4.82
C SER A 4 40.77 14.51 -5.61
N SER A 5 40.00 13.69 -4.90
CA SER A 5 39.04 12.76 -5.51
C SER A 5 37.75 13.51 -5.83
N THR A 6 37.58 13.92 -7.08
CA THR A 6 36.33 14.48 -7.60
C THR A 6 35.29 13.36 -7.72
N LEU A 7 34.35 13.31 -6.78
CA LEU A 7 33.17 12.46 -6.89
C LEU A 7 32.19 13.12 -7.86
N THR A 8 32.09 12.59 -9.07
CA THR A 8 31.14 12.98 -10.10
C THR A 8 29.71 12.88 -9.55
N HIS A 9 29.04 14.01 -9.40
CA HIS A 9 27.64 14.08 -8.99
C HIS A 9 26.76 13.80 -10.22
N ALA A 10 26.15 12.61 -10.28
CA ALA A 10 25.10 12.34 -11.25
C ALA A 10 23.85 13.16 -10.84
N HIS A 11 23.37 14.02 -11.73
CA HIS A 11 22.20 14.86 -11.50
C HIS A 11 20.94 13.98 -11.34
N ASP A 12 20.51 13.81 -10.09
CA ASP A 12 19.20 13.23 -9.78
C ASP A 12 18.14 14.33 -9.91
N THR A 13 17.14 14.12 -10.77
CA THR A 13 16.12 15.13 -11.15
C THR A 13 15.01 15.27 -10.10
N THR A 14 15.29 14.94 -8.84
CA THR A 14 14.31 14.88 -7.75
C THR A 14 14.11 16.24 -7.06
N GLY A 15 14.87 17.27 -7.42
CA GLY A 15 14.74 18.63 -6.86
C GLY A 15 15.18 18.73 -5.41
N LEU A 16 15.95 17.76 -4.91
CA LEU A 16 16.42 17.69 -3.53
C LEU A 16 17.59 18.66 -3.26
N GLU A 17 18.29 19.10 -4.30
CA GLU A 17 19.41 20.05 -4.24
C GLU A 17 19.03 21.48 -3.85
N THR A 18 17.75 21.86 -3.99
CA THR A 18 17.25 23.20 -3.59
C THR A 18 16.71 23.23 -2.15
N LEU A 19 16.63 22.09 -1.48
CA LEU A 19 16.19 22.00 -0.10
C LEU A 19 17.38 22.25 0.83
N ASP A 20 17.48 23.48 1.36
CA ASP A 20 18.41 23.76 2.45
C ASP A 20 17.82 23.19 3.77
N PRO A 21 18.49 22.20 4.40
CA PRO A 21 18.02 21.58 5.65
C PRO A 21 18.00 22.55 6.84
N SER A 22 18.68 23.69 6.73
CA SER A 22 18.73 24.73 7.77
C SER A 22 17.48 25.62 7.76
N SER A 23 16.86 25.80 6.59
CA SER A 23 15.61 26.55 6.41
C SER A 23 14.39 25.64 6.19
N THR A 24 14.62 24.35 5.97
CA THR A 24 13.59 23.29 5.86
C THR A 24 13.72 22.34 7.05
N PRO A 25 13.27 22.73 8.27
CA PRO A 25 13.29 21.82 9.40
C PRO A 25 12.52 20.56 9.01
N ALA A 26 13.16 19.39 9.15
CA ALA A 26 12.56 18.11 8.84
C ALA A 26 11.22 18.03 9.58
N ARG A 27 10.13 18.20 8.83
CA ARG A 27 8.77 18.11 9.38
C ARG A 27 8.68 16.75 10.02
N ASP A 28 8.31 16.68 11.30
CA ASP A 28 8.29 15.43 12.04
C ASP A 28 7.55 14.36 11.22
N ALA A 29 8.33 13.47 10.59
CA ALA A 29 7.81 12.51 9.64
C ALA A 29 7.02 11.40 10.34
N THR A 30 6.82 11.49 11.66
CA THR A 30 5.99 10.59 12.46
C THR A 30 4.59 10.45 11.88
N HIS A 31 3.93 11.55 11.51
CA HIS A 31 2.59 11.47 10.92
C HIS A 31 2.60 10.78 9.55
N PHE A 32 3.59 11.07 8.70
CA PHE A 32 3.70 10.43 7.38
C PHE A 32 4.03 8.93 7.51
N ARG A 33 4.94 8.54 8.41
CA ARG A 33 5.22 7.13 8.71
C ARG A 33 3.99 6.42 9.24
N ALA A 34 3.20 7.06 10.11
CA ALA A 34 1.97 6.49 10.62
C ALA A 34 0.94 6.25 9.50
N ILE A 35 0.81 7.18 8.55
CA ILE A 35 -0.06 7.04 7.37
C ILE A 35 0.42 5.88 6.49
N ILE A 36 1.72 5.80 6.19
CA ILE A 36 2.30 4.71 5.37
C ILE A 36 2.03 3.36 6.04
N ALA A 37 2.32 3.24 7.34
CA ALA A 37 2.09 2.01 8.09
C ALA A 37 0.60 1.63 8.16
N ALA A 38 -0.30 2.61 8.28
CA ALA A 38 -1.74 2.35 8.23
C ALA A 38 -2.20 1.89 6.85
N SER A 39 -1.69 2.50 5.79
CA SER A 39 -1.97 2.10 4.40
C SER A 39 -1.52 0.67 4.12
N GLN A 40 -0.32 0.30 4.58
CA GLN A 40 0.18 -1.07 4.47
C GLN A 40 -0.74 -2.07 5.17
N ARG A 41 -1.17 -1.78 6.40
CA ARG A 41 -2.10 -2.67 7.12
C ARG A 41 -3.45 -2.81 6.42
N VAL A 42 -3.96 -1.75 5.80
CA VAL A 42 -5.19 -1.82 4.99
C VAL A 42 -4.97 -2.72 3.79
N HIS A 43 -3.87 -2.55 3.07
CA HIS A 43 -3.53 -3.40 1.92
C HIS A 43 -3.41 -4.87 2.32
N ASP A 44 -2.68 -5.18 3.39
CA ASP A 44 -2.50 -6.54 3.87
C ASP A 44 -3.84 -7.19 4.26
N ALA A 45 -4.70 -6.44 4.96
CA ALA A 45 -6.04 -6.90 5.32
C ALA A 45 -6.94 -7.11 4.09
N GLU A 46 -6.82 -6.27 3.06
CA GLU A 46 -7.53 -6.45 1.79
C GLU A 46 -7.08 -7.71 1.06
N VAL A 47 -5.77 -7.99 1.02
CA VAL A 47 -5.21 -9.22 0.44
C VAL A 47 -5.72 -10.44 1.20
N GLU A 48 -5.67 -10.41 2.52
CA GLU A 48 -6.17 -11.50 3.38
C GLU A 48 -7.67 -11.74 3.14
N LEU A 49 -8.47 -10.68 3.03
CA LEU A 49 -9.90 -10.77 2.74
C LEU A 49 -10.17 -11.45 1.40
N HIS A 50 -9.44 -11.10 0.35
CA HIS A 50 -9.58 -11.76 -0.95
C HIS A 50 -9.22 -13.24 -0.87
N ALA A 51 -8.13 -13.59 -0.19
CA ALA A 51 -7.73 -14.97 0.01
C ALA A 51 -8.77 -15.78 0.82
N ALA A 52 -9.38 -15.19 1.84
CA ALA A 52 -10.45 -15.81 2.60
C ALA A 52 -11.70 -16.06 1.74
N VAL A 53 -12.11 -15.08 0.92
CA VAL A 53 -13.23 -15.24 -0.01
C VAL A 53 -12.94 -16.31 -1.06
N ALA A 54 -11.72 -16.36 -1.61
CA ALA A 54 -11.30 -17.39 -2.55
C ALA A 54 -11.41 -18.80 -1.94
N ARG A 55 -10.87 -19.01 -0.73
CA ARG A 55 -11.00 -20.28 -0.01
C ARG A 55 -12.45 -20.69 0.24
N ALA A 56 -13.32 -19.75 0.60
CA ALA A 56 -14.75 -20.03 0.76
C ALA A 56 -15.40 -20.47 -0.57
N ARG A 57 -15.05 -19.80 -1.69
CA ARG A 57 -15.52 -20.18 -3.02
C ARG A 57 -15.01 -21.56 -3.44
N GLU A 58 -13.75 -21.88 -3.17
CA GLU A 58 -13.15 -23.20 -3.43
C GLU A 58 -13.82 -24.31 -2.59
N ALA A 59 -14.20 -24.00 -1.34
CA ALA A 59 -14.96 -24.89 -0.48
C ALA A 59 -16.42 -25.09 -0.93
N GLY A 60 -16.89 -24.31 -1.93
CA GLY A 60 -18.23 -24.42 -2.50
C GLY A 60 -19.25 -23.44 -1.93
N ASP A 61 -18.87 -22.55 -1.02
CA ASP A 61 -19.80 -21.58 -0.41
C ASP A 61 -20.36 -20.63 -1.46
N SER A 62 -21.69 -20.49 -1.49
CA SER A 62 -22.36 -19.61 -2.45
C SER A 62 -22.05 -18.12 -2.21
N TRP A 63 -22.12 -17.31 -3.28
CA TRP A 63 -22.02 -15.85 -3.16
C TRP A 63 -23.05 -15.22 -2.21
N THR A 64 -24.19 -15.87 -1.98
CA THR A 64 -25.18 -15.42 -1.00
C THR A 64 -24.65 -15.54 0.42
N VAL A 65 -24.04 -16.68 0.77
CA VAL A 65 -23.45 -16.92 2.11
C VAL A 65 -22.28 -15.98 2.34
N ILE A 66 -21.39 -15.84 1.36
CA ILE A 66 -20.24 -14.93 1.43
C ILE A 66 -20.71 -13.48 1.57
N GLY A 67 -21.72 -13.05 0.80
CA GLY A 67 -22.29 -11.71 0.93
C GLY A 67 -22.85 -11.45 2.33
N ALA A 68 -23.59 -12.41 2.89
CA ALA A 68 -24.11 -12.30 4.25
C ALA A 68 -22.99 -12.16 5.30
N ALA A 69 -21.91 -12.94 5.19
CA ALA A 69 -20.75 -12.84 6.07
C ALA A 69 -20.03 -11.48 5.97
N LEU A 70 -19.98 -10.90 4.76
CA LEU A 70 -19.39 -9.59 4.49
C LEU A 70 -20.31 -8.41 4.82
N GLY A 71 -21.58 -8.66 5.16
CA GLY A 71 -22.58 -7.60 5.37
C GLY A 71 -23.00 -6.87 4.09
N VAL A 72 -22.88 -7.52 2.93
CA VAL A 72 -23.24 -6.93 1.61
C VAL A 72 -24.18 -7.84 0.83
N THR A 73 -24.75 -7.32 -0.25
CA THR A 73 -25.59 -8.14 -1.13
C THR A 73 -24.75 -9.17 -1.89
N ARG A 74 -25.39 -10.29 -2.29
CA ARG A 74 -24.78 -11.30 -3.17
C ARG A 74 -24.12 -10.67 -4.40
N GLN A 75 -24.83 -9.75 -5.07
CA GLN A 75 -24.35 -9.09 -6.29
C GLN A 75 -23.13 -8.21 -6.01
N ALA A 76 -23.09 -7.50 -4.87
CA ALA A 76 -21.93 -6.72 -4.47
C ALA A 76 -20.72 -7.62 -4.18
N ALA A 77 -20.91 -8.74 -3.48
CA ALA A 77 -19.86 -9.71 -3.23
C ALA A 77 -19.32 -10.32 -4.54
N GLN A 78 -20.20 -10.79 -5.43
CA GLN A 78 -19.79 -11.35 -6.72
C GLN A 78 -19.08 -10.30 -7.60
N LYS A 79 -19.56 -9.06 -7.63
CA LYS A 79 -18.90 -8.00 -8.40
C LYS A 79 -17.47 -7.72 -7.90
N ARG A 80 -17.30 -7.64 -6.57
CA ARG A 80 -16.03 -7.29 -5.94
C ARG A 80 -15.01 -8.43 -6.02
N PHE A 81 -15.43 -9.67 -5.78
CA PHE A 81 -14.51 -10.80 -5.61
C PHE A 81 -14.59 -11.84 -6.74
N GLY A 82 -15.56 -11.74 -7.64
CA GLY A 82 -15.80 -12.74 -8.69
C GLY A 82 -14.92 -12.63 -9.95
N HIS A 83 -14.11 -11.57 -10.06
CA HIS A 83 -13.21 -11.34 -11.20
C HIS A 83 -11.72 -11.57 -10.86
N SER A 84 -11.43 -12.04 -9.65
CA SER A 84 -10.06 -12.24 -9.13
C SER A 84 -9.60 -13.70 -9.16
N ALA A 85 -10.30 -14.57 -9.88
CA ALA A 85 -9.96 -15.99 -10.05
C ALA A 85 -9.18 -16.23 -11.35
#